data_AF-A0A256XRV1-F1
#
_entry.id   AF-A0A256XRV1-F1
#
_cell.length_a   1.000
_cell.length_b   1.000
_cell.length_c   1.000
_cell.angle_alpha   90.00
_cell.angle_beta   90.00
_cell.angle_gamma   90.00
#
_symmetry.space_group_name_H-M   'P 1'
#
loop_
_entity.id
_entity.type
_entity.pdbx_description
1 polymer ?
#
loop_
_entity_poly.entity_id
_entity_poly.type
_entity_poly.pdbx_seq_one_letter_code
_entity_poly.pdbx_strand_id
1 'polypeptide(L)'
;MNKVVLIDDKSLLQKARDLAKSISLVHGVPTRISATHVPLDQVYATEGYLERGKLGVVLRKSIIEKYYVPIIVIRQDLDYYIIDGHHRAYTQMLLGKNYIDALLIKFDEYFEYSPRFKIPLWRMKTIENYLDLDQGLRIWKFMAGIIVFYEYQYKSLFTLEYTKMKLRDITPTQKYLEHEKLEKIIFEPILCIRCSNRIYILDGHARCFKIYLDNRDNWREKYIDTLLLTPKKELECGVAKVAKELELSNISDMTVI
;
A
#
# COMPACT_ATOMS: atom_id res chain seq x y z
N MET A 1 15.92 -15.68 -12.15
CA MET A 1 14.59 -15.15 -11.74
C MET A 1 14.78 -14.35 -10.46
N ASN A 2 14.35 -13.08 -10.43
CA ASN A 2 14.63 -12.17 -9.31
C ASN A 2 13.56 -12.34 -8.22
N LYS A 3 13.91 -12.98 -7.09
CA LYS A 3 13.09 -12.97 -5.87
C LYS A 3 13.22 -11.62 -5.18
N VAL A 4 12.11 -11.11 -4.62
CA VAL A 4 12.17 -9.90 -3.78
C VAL A 4 12.75 -10.29 -2.43
N VAL A 5 13.97 -9.82 -2.15
CA VAL A 5 14.55 -9.86 -0.80
C VAL A 5 14.32 -8.47 -0.19
N LEU A 6 13.54 -8.42 0.89
CA LEU A 6 13.42 -7.18 1.67
C LEU A 6 14.65 -7.00 2.55
N ILE A 7 15.05 -5.76 2.71
CA ILE A 7 16.19 -5.38 3.54
C ILE A 7 15.84 -5.52 5.02
N ASP A 8 16.75 -6.05 5.82
CA ASP A 8 16.69 -6.07 7.29
C ASP A 8 17.47 -4.88 7.89
N ASP A 9 17.40 -4.69 9.21
CA ASP A 9 18.03 -3.53 9.87
C ASP A 9 19.56 -3.52 9.73
N LYS A 10 20.21 -4.67 9.80
CA LYS A 10 21.67 -4.79 9.69
C LYS A 10 22.13 -4.43 8.28
N SER A 11 21.46 -4.97 7.27
CA SER A 11 21.72 -4.70 5.86
C SER A 11 21.39 -3.25 5.51
N LEU A 12 20.34 -2.67 6.12
CA LEU A 12 19.98 -1.27 5.97
C LEU A 12 21.08 -0.35 6.51
N LEU A 13 21.59 -0.62 7.71
CA LEU A 13 22.65 0.20 8.30
C LEU A 13 23.92 0.16 7.45
N GLN A 14 24.28 -1.01 6.92
CA GLN A 14 25.41 -1.11 5.98
C GLN A 14 25.14 -0.32 4.70
N LYS A 15 23.95 -0.47 4.10
CA LYS A 15 23.54 0.30 2.92
C LYS A 15 23.58 1.81 3.16
N ALA A 16 23.14 2.28 4.33
CA ALA A 16 23.20 3.68 4.71
C ALA A 16 24.64 4.19 4.79
N ARG A 17 25.56 3.40 5.34
CA ARG A 17 27.00 3.72 5.38
C ARG A 17 27.60 3.83 3.98
N ASP A 18 27.27 2.89 3.11
CA ASP A 18 27.77 2.87 1.74
C ASP A 18 27.23 4.08 0.94
N LEU A 19 25.95 4.41 1.10
CA LEU A 19 25.33 5.61 0.52
C LEU A 19 25.96 6.89 1.05
N ALA A 20 26.11 7.02 2.38
CA ALA A 20 26.73 8.19 3.00
C ALA A 20 28.17 8.40 2.48
N LYS A 21 28.97 7.32 2.39
CA LYS A 21 30.31 7.36 1.80
C LYS A 21 30.28 7.80 0.33
N SER A 22 29.35 7.27 -0.47
CA SER A 22 29.23 7.65 -1.89
C SER A 22 28.84 9.12 -2.05
N ILE A 23 27.85 9.60 -1.29
CA ILE A 23 27.41 11.00 -1.26
C ILE A 23 28.57 11.91 -0.85
N SER A 24 29.30 11.54 0.20
CA SER A 24 30.46 12.30 0.68
C SER A 24 31.54 12.44 -0.40
N LEU A 25 31.85 11.36 -1.12
CA LEU A 25 32.83 11.38 -2.22
C LEU A 25 32.37 12.23 -3.41
N VAL A 26 31.09 12.14 -3.78
CA VAL A 26 30.54 12.90 -4.91
C VAL A 26 30.52 14.40 -4.64
N HIS A 27 30.26 14.81 -3.40
CA HIS A 27 30.11 16.22 -3.04
C HIS A 27 31.33 16.83 -2.36
N GLY A 28 32.34 16.03 -2.01
CA GLY A 28 33.54 16.51 -1.32
C GLY A 28 33.30 16.97 0.12
N VAL A 29 32.14 16.63 0.71
CA VAL A 29 31.74 17.04 2.06
C VAL A 29 31.59 15.79 2.94
N PRO A 30 32.22 15.73 4.13
CA PRO A 30 32.03 14.63 5.06
C PRO A 30 30.57 14.47 5.48
N THR A 31 30.14 13.21 5.69
CA THR A 31 28.78 12.89 6.11
C THR A 31 28.76 11.97 7.32
N ARG A 32 27.74 12.11 8.16
CA ARG A 32 27.43 11.24 9.29
C ARG A 32 26.00 10.71 9.23
N ILE A 33 25.76 9.58 9.89
CA ILE A 33 24.43 8.96 9.95
C ILE A 33 23.90 9.08 11.37
N SER A 34 22.62 9.45 11.51
CA SER A 34 21.90 9.45 12.77
C SER A 34 20.53 8.82 12.62
N ALA A 35 20.12 7.97 13.57
CA ALA A 35 18.74 7.50 13.64
C ALA A 35 17.81 8.64 14.08
N THR A 36 16.61 8.70 13.52
CA THR A 36 15.63 9.75 13.81
C THR A 36 14.21 9.29 13.46
N HIS A 37 13.20 10.08 13.82
CA HIS A 37 11.82 9.92 13.38
C HIS A 37 11.47 11.14 12.52
N VAL A 38 10.92 10.91 11.33
CA VAL A 38 10.60 12.00 10.39
C VAL A 38 9.08 12.14 10.22
N PRO A 39 8.53 13.36 10.24
CA PRO A 39 7.13 13.60 9.93
C PRO A 39 6.83 13.20 8.48
N LEU A 40 5.86 12.32 8.26
CA LEU A 40 5.55 11.78 6.93
C LEU A 40 5.01 12.85 5.95
N ASP A 41 4.44 13.94 6.46
CA ASP A 41 4.00 15.10 5.68
C ASP A 41 5.16 15.96 5.17
N GLN A 42 6.37 15.77 5.70
CA GLN A 42 7.61 16.42 5.28
C GLN A 42 8.52 15.49 4.45
N VAL A 43 8.08 14.27 4.15
CA VAL A 43 8.84 13.29 3.39
C VAL A 43 8.51 13.36 1.89
N TYR A 44 9.55 13.50 1.07
CA TYR A 44 9.45 13.58 -0.38
C TYR A 44 10.21 12.46 -1.07
N ALA A 45 9.55 11.85 -2.05
CA ALA A 45 10.17 10.92 -2.97
C ALA A 45 11.07 11.66 -3.96
N THR A 46 12.24 11.10 -4.17
CA THR A 46 13.25 11.51 -5.16
C THR A 46 13.16 10.71 -6.46
N GLU A 47 12.17 9.81 -6.57
CA GLU A 47 11.89 8.97 -7.74
C GLU A 47 10.41 9.11 -8.13
N GLY A 48 10.11 8.93 -9.43
CA GLY A 48 8.76 9.14 -9.96
C GLY A 48 7.77 8.00 -9.72
N TYR A 49 8.25 6.80 -9.41
CA TYR A 49 7.47 5.58 -9.53
C TYR A 49 7.74 4.56 -8.42
N LEU A 50 6.71 3.81 -8.06
CA LEU A 50 6.77 2.63 -7.21
C LEU A 50 6.58 1.39 -8.08
N GLU A 51 7.54 0.47 -8.02
CA GLU A 51 7.36 -0.86 -8.61
C GLU A 51 6.18 -1.59 -7.95
N ARG A 52 5.15 -1.94 -8.73
CA ARG A 52 3.88 -2.48 -8.21
C ARG A 52 4.06 -3.80 -7.44
N GLY A 53 4.90 -4.70 -7.92
CA GLY A 53 5.16 -5.96 -7.24
C GLY A 53 5.87 -5.78 -5.91
N LYS A 54 6.85 -4.86 -5.84
CA LYS A 54 7.56 -4.53 -4.59
C LYS A 54 6.62 -3.83 -3.60
N LEU A 55 5.73 -2.95 -4.08
CA LEU A 55 4.70 -2.34 -3.25
C LEU A 55 3.78 -3.39 -2.62
N GLY A 56 3.30 -4.36 -3.41
CA GLY A 56 2.49 -5.47 -2.90
C GLY A 56 3.20 -6.28 -1.81
N VAL A 57 4.49 -6.60 -2.00
CA VAL A 57 5.30 -7.28 -0.99
C VAL A 57 5.42 -6.45 0.29
N VAL A 58 5.77 -5.16 0.17
CA VAL A 58 5.93 -4.28 1.33
C VAL A 58 4.60 -4.09 2.07
N LEU A 59 3.48 -3.94 1.37
CA LEU A 59 2.15 -3.84 1.99
C LEU A 59 1.82 -5.08 2.81
N ARG A 60 1.93 -6.27 2.20
CA ARG A 60 1.65 -7.54 2.91
C ARG A 60 2.53 -7.67 4.15
N LYS A 61 3.84 -7.44 3.99
CA LYS A 61 4.82 -7.55 5.08
C LYS A 61 4.58 -6.55 6.19
N SER A 62 4.28 -5.29 5.87
CA SER A 62 4.02 -4.28 6.89
C SER A 62 2.73 -4.55 7.66
N ILE A 63 1.68 -5.03 6.98
CA ILE A 63 0.36 -5.25 7.60
C ILE A 63 0.31 -6.56 8.38
N ILE A 64 0.80 -7.66 7.79
CA ILE A 64 0.69 -9.00 8.37
C ILE A 64 1.89 -9.34 9.27
N GLU A 65 3.10 -8.99 8.83
CA GLU A 65 4.36 -9.39 9.48
C GLU A 65 5.00 -8.27 10.30
N LYS A 66 4.35 -7.08 10.38
CA LYS A 66 4.86 -5.90 11.11
C LYS A 66 6.27 -5.47 10.65
N TYR A 67 6.52 -5.54 9.35
CA TYR A 67 7.77 -5.08 8.74
C TYR A 67 7.86 -3.54 8.76
N TYR A 68 8.71 -3.01 9.66
CA TYR A 68 8.88 -1.57 9.94
C TYR A 68 10.34 -1.10 9.84
N VAL A 69 11.08 -1.60 8.85
CA VAL A 69 12.50 -1.25 8.68
C VAL A 69 12.66 0.23 8.25
N PRO A 70 13.54 1.02 8.90
CA PRO A 70 13.67 2.47 8.66
C PRO A 70 14.00 2.87 7.21
N ILE A 71 13.57 4.06 6.79
CA ILE A 71 13.98 4.64 5.50
C ILE A 71 15.34 5.34 5.61
N ILE A 72 15.98 5.66 4.49
CA ILE A 72 17.21 6.47 4.46
C ILE A 72 16.88 7.81 3.83
N VAL A 73 17.24 8.91 4.50
CA VAL A 73 16.87 10.26 4.06
C VAL A 73 18.04 11.23 4.17
N ILE A 74 17.98 12.31 3.37
CA ILE A 74 18.74 13.55 3.56
C ILE A 74 17.73 14.63 3.94
N ARG A 75 18.11 15.51 4.87
CA ARG A 75 17.30 16.68 5.24
C ARG A 75 17.84 17.93 4.56
N GLN A 76 16.94 18.72 3.97
CA GLN A 76 17.20 20.09 3.55
C GLN A 76 16.07 20.97 4.09
N ASP A 77 16.42 21.96 4.91
CA ASP A 77 15.49 22.82 5.64
C ASP A 77 14.47 22.05 6.50
N LEU A 78 13.19 22.06 6.10
CA LEU A 78 12.10 21.33 6.76
C LEU A 78 11.77 20.02 6.05
N ASP A 79 12.36 19.76 4.87
CA ASP A 79 12.00 18.63 4.03
C ASP A 79 12.99 17.47 4.19
N TYR A 80 12.45 16.26 4.09
CA TYR A 80 13.21 15.01 4.13
C TYR A 80 13.09 14.29 2.79
N TYR A 81 14.22 14.10 2.12
CA TYR A 81 14.28 13.50 0.79
C TYR A 81 14.74 12.04 0.90
N ILE A 82 13.90 11.14 0.40
CA ILE A 82 14.19 9.70 0.46
C ILE A 82 15.34 9.36 -0.47
N ILE A 83 16.39 8.75 0.07
CA ILE A 83 17.46 8.13 -0.71
C ILE A 83 17.18 6.64 -0.92
N ASP A 84 16.59 5.99 0.09
CA ASP A 84 16.12 4.61 -0.01
C ASP A 84 14.86 4.39 0.83
N GLY A 85 13.92 3.62 0.29
CA GLY A 85 12.74 3.16 1.03
C GLY A 85 11.44 3.83 0.63
N HIS A 86 11.29 4.29 -0.61
CA HIS A 86 10.07 4.94 -1.11
C HIS A 86 8.81 4.08 -0.92
N HIS A 87 8.87 2.77 -1.22
CA HIS A 87 7.76 1.84 -0.96
C HIS A 87 7.38 1.78 0.52
N ARG A 88 8.36 1.83 1.42
CA ARG A 88 8.13 1.76 2.88
C ARG A 88 7.51 3.05 3.39
N ALA A 89 8.03 4.20 2.96
CA ALA A 89 7.46 5.50 3.27
C ALA A 89 6.02 5.64 2.78
N TYR A 90 5.77 5.28 1.51
CA TYR A 90 4.42 5.28 0.93
C TYR A 90 3.47 4.38 1.73
N THR A 91 3.88 3.15 2.07
CA THR A 91 3.08 2.24 2.88
C THR A 91 2.78 2.82 4.27
N GLN A 92 3.73 3.43 4.97
CA GLN A 92 3.44 4.02 6.29
C GLN A 92 2.47 5.21 6.21
N MET A 93 2.61 6.06 5.19
CA MET A 93 1.65 7.13 4.92
C MET A 93 0.26 6.56 4.66
N LEU A 94 0.16 5.53 3.81
CA LEU A 94 -1.09 4.86 3.48
C LEU A 94 -1.72 4.22 4.73
N LEU A 95 -0.92 3.68 5.66
CA LEU A 95 -1.40 3.15 6.95
C LEU A 95 -1.76 4.25 7.97
N GLY A 96 -1.80 5.52 7.55
CA GLY A 96 -2.21 6.64 8.40
C GLY A 96 -1.20 6.98 9.50
N LYS A 97 0.07 6.61 9.36
CA LYS A 97 1.10 7.02 10.31
C LYS A 97 1.45 8.49 10.12
N ASN A 98 1.79 9.15 11.23
CA ASN A 98 2.27 10.54 11.23
C ASN A 98 3.79 10.62 11.10
N TYR A 99 4.51 9.59 11.52
CA TYR A 99 5.96 9.53 11.53
C TYR A 99 6.46 8.21 10.96
N ILE A 100 7.70 8.20 10.47
CA ILE A 100 8.43 7.00 10.08
C ILE A 100 9.87 7.05 10.61
N ASP A 101 10.38 5.89 11.02
CA ASP A 101 11.77 5.75 11.44
C ASP A 101 12.70 5.94 10.24
N ALA A 102 13.79 6.67 10.45
CA ALA A 102 14.74 6.98 9.41
C ALA A 102 16.20 6.97 9.89
N LEU A 103 17.09 6.59 8.97
CA LEU A 103 18.51 6.88 9.03
C LEU A 103 18.76 8.16 8.24
N LEU A 104 19.04 9.24 8.96
CA LEU A 104 19.33 10.55 8.39
C LEU A 104 20.82 10.68 8.08
N ILE A 105 21.16 10.89 6.82
CA ILE A 105 22.48 11.30 6.36
C ILE A 105 22.57 12.82 6.52
N LYS A 106 23.52 13.27 7.35
CA LYS A 106 23.82 14.69 7.58
C LYS A 106 25.19 15.01 7.02
N PHE A 107 25.30 16.16 6.38
CA PHE A 107 26.59 16.76 6.04
C PHE A 107 27.19 17.39 7.31
N ASP A 108 28.51 17.31 7.46
CA ASP A 108 29.22 17.93 8.59
C ASP A 108 29.38 19.45 8.41
N GLU A 109 29.28 19.92 7.16
CA GLU A 109 29.25 21.33 6.78
C GLU A 109 27.90 21.67 6.13
N TYR A 110 27.60 22.96 5.99
CA TYR A 110 26.41 23.39 5.25
C TYR A 110 26.52 22.93 3.79
N PHE A 111 25.55 22.15 3.35
CA PHE A 111 25.44 21.66 1.98
C PHE A 111 23.98 21.71 1.56
N GLU A 112 23.71 22.38 0.43
CA GLU A 112 22.37 22.47 -0.11
C GLU A 112 22.05 21.24 -0.98
N TYR A 113 21.21 20.35 -0.47
CA TYR A 113 20.79 19.17 -1.21
C TYR A 113 19.58 19.49 -2.10
N SER A 114 19.80 19.47 -3.42
CA SER A 114 18.74 19.66 -4.43
C SER A 114 18.51 18.37 -5.22
N PRO A 115 17.48 17.56 -4.90
CA PRO A 115 17.17 16.36 -5.67
C PRO A 115 16.57 16.71 -7.03
N ARG A 116 16.72 15.80 -7.99
CA ARG A 116 16.09 15.94 -9.31
C ARG A 116 14.55 15.97 -9.24
N PHE A 117 13.98 15.24 -8.29
CA PHE A 117 12.53 15.15 -8.10
C PHE A 117 12.18 15.44 -6.64
N LYS A 118 11.07 16.17 -6.46
CA LYS A 118 10.43 16.40 -5.17
C LYS A 118 8.95 16.04 -5.31
N ILE A 119 8.61 14.80 -4.97
CA ILE A 119 7.27 14.25 -5.18
C ILE A 119 6.67 13.89 -3.82
N PRO A 120 5.52 14.47 -3.42
CA PRO A 120 4.78 14.00 -2.26
C PRO A 120 4.42 12.52 -2.43
N LEU A 121 4.54 11.72 -1.36
CA LEU A 121 4.34 10.27 -1.42
C LEU A 121 3.02 9.86 -2.10
N TRP A 122 1.91 10.52 -1.79
CA TRP A 122 0.58 10.25 -2.38
C TRP A 122 0.44 10.59 -3.87
N ARG A 123 1.42 11.29 -4.45
CA ARG A 123 1.48 11.57 -5.89
C ARG A 123 2.37 10.59 -6.65
N MET A 124 3.03 9.65 -5.96
CA MET A 124 3.80 8.62 -6.63
C MET A 124 2.89 7.73 -7.48
N LYS A 125 3.35 7.39 -8.68
CA LYS A 125 2.64 6.46 -9.58
C LYS A 125 3.21 5.07 -9.41
N THR A 126 2.49 4.04 -9.86
CA THR A 126 3.06 2.70 -9.97
C THR A 126 3.54 2.40 -11.39
N ILE A 127 4.55 1.53 -11.49
CA ILE A 127 4.96 0.91 -12.76
C ILE A 127 4.87 -0.60 -12.65
N GLU A 128 4.68 -1.26 -13.79
CA GLU A 128 4.85 -2.70 -13.86
C GLU A 128 6.30 -3.09 -13.65
N ASN A 129 6.47 -4.18 -12.91
CA ASN A 129 7.71 -4.91 -12.87
C ASN A 129 7.43 -6.42 -12.87
N TYR A 130 8.36 -7.16 -13.46
CA TYR A 130 8.32 -8.62 -13.55
C TYR A 130 9.07 -9.20 -12.34
N LEU A 131 8.32 -9.50 -11.30
CA LEU A 131 8.80 -10.25 -10.14
C LEU A 131 8.17 -11.63 -10.16
N ASP A 132 8.96 -12.64 -9.84
CA ASP A 132 8.44 -13.98 -9.60
C ASP A 132 7.77 -14.01 -8.22
N LEU A 133 6.44 -13.86 -8.23
CA LEU A 133 5.60 -13.78 -7.04
C LEU A 133 4.75 -15.04 -6.95
N ASP A 134 4.68 -15.61 -5.74
CA ASP A 134 3.68 -16.61 -5.41
C ASP A 134 2.26 -16.03 -5.59
N GLN A 135 1.27 -16.92 -5.60
CA GLN A 135 -0.09 -16.52 -5.91
C GLN A 135 -0.69 -15.54 -4.88
N GLY A 136 -0.32 -15.62 -3.59
CA GLY A 136 -0.75 -14.66 -2.57
C GLY A 136 -0.17 -13.27 -2.83
N LEU A 137 1.14 -13.19 -3.09
CA LEU A 137 1.80 -11.92 -3.42
C LEU A 137 1.30 -11.31 -4.74
N ARG A 138 0.80 -12.11 -5.68
CA ARG A 138 0.11 -11.59 -6.88
C ARG A 138 -1.20 -10.87 -6.53
N ILE A 139 -1.96 -11.37 -5.55
CA ILE A 139 -3.16 -10.68 -5.04
C ILE A 139 -2.76 -9.33 -4.43
N TRP A 140 -1.72 -9.30 -3.59
CA TRP A 140 -1.21 -8.05 -3.03
C TRP A 140 -0.66 -7.07 -4.08
N LYS A 141 0.04 -7.57 -5.11
CA LYS A 141 0.46 -6.75 -6.26
C LYS A 141 -0.75 -6.12 -6.97
N PHE A 142 -1.83 -6.88 -7.14
CA PHE A 142 -3.06 -6.39 -7.76
C PHE A 142 -3.75 -5.33 -6.89
N MET A 143 -3.94 -5.61 -5.60
CA MET A 143 -4.51 -4.66 -4.63
C MET A 143 -3.70 -3.36 -4.54
N ALA A 144 -2.36 -3.45 -4.55
CA ALA A 144 -1.48 -2.28 -4.59
C ALA A 144 -1.73 -1.38 -5.82
N GLY A 145 -1.96 -2.00 -6.98
CA GLY A 145 -2.33 -1.28 -8.19
C GLY A 145 -3.68 -0.58 -8.08
N ILE A 146 -4.68 -1.26 -7.51
CA ILE A 146 -6.00 -0.67 -7.27
C ILE A 146 -5.90 0.54 -6.34
N ILE A 147 -5.20 0.41 -5.20
CA ILE A 147 -5.05 1.50 -4.23
C ILE A 147 -4.49 2.76 -4.91
N VAL A 148 -3.36 2.62 -5.60
CA VAL A 148 -2.70 3.73 -6.30
C VAL A 148 -3.58 4.30 -7.42
N PHE A 149 -4.33 3.46 -8.12
CA PHE A 149 -5.31 3.90 -9.11
C PHE A 149 -6.39 4.79 -8.46
N TYR A 150 -6.95 4.41 -7.32
CA TYR A 150 -7.97 5.21 -6.63
C TYR A 150 -7.41 6.54 -6.13
N GLU A 151 -6.22 6.57 -5.53
CA GLU A 151 -5.59 7.84 -5.12
C GLU A 151 -5.40 8.79 -6.33
N TYR A 152 -4.96 8.24 -7.46
CA TYR A 152 -4.77 8.98 -8.70
C TYR A 152 -6.09 9.50 -9.29
N GLN A 153 -7.10 8.64 -9.43
CA GLN A 153 -8.39 9.02 -10.04
C GLN A 153 -9.10 10.11 -9.25
N TYR A 154 -9.14 10.00 -7.93
CA TYR A 154 -9.85 10.95 -7.08
C TYR A 154 -8.99 12.11 -6.59
N LYS A 155 -7.69 12.14 -6.95
CA LYS A 155 -6.71 13.16 -6.52
C LYS A 155 -6.79 13.43 -5.02
N SER A 156 -7.00 12.37 -4.25
CA SER A 156 -7.22 12.41 -2.81
C SER A 156 -6.26 11.45 -2.13
N LEU A 157 -5.85 11.83 -0.92
CA LEU A 157 -5.21 10.92 0.02
C LEU A 157 -6.21 9.88 0.51
N PHE A 158 -5.75 8.65 0.63
CA PHE A 158 -6.47 7.59 1.30
C PHE A 158 -5.70 7.07 2.50
N THR A 159 -6.44 6.45 3.42
CA THR A 159 -5.87 5.62 4.48
C THR A 159 -6.33 4.18 4.29
N LEU A 160 -5.45 3.23 4.59
CA LEU A 160 -5.72 1.80 4.53
C LEU A 160 -5.73 1.25 5.96
N GLU A 161 -6.85 0.65 6.34
CA GLU A 161 -7.01 -0.03 7.62
C GLU A 161 -7.10 -1.54 7.40
N TYR A 162 -6.38 -2.33 8.20
CA TYR A 162 -6.58 -3.77 8.26
C TYR A 162 -7.53 -4.13 9.40
N THR A 163 -8.67 -4.73 9.08
CA THR A 163 -9.74 -5.00 10.04
C THR A 163 -10.52 -6.27 9.66
N LYS A 164 -11.39 -6.74 10.55
CA LYS A 164 -12.34 -7.82 10.28
C LYS A 164 -13.74 -7.24 10.10
N MET A 165 -14.39 -7.59 9.00
CA MET A 165 -15.71 -7.08 8.66
C MET A 165 -16.72 -8.21 8.53
N LYS A 166 -17.96 -7.97 8.96
CA LYS A 166 -19.05 -8.92 8.69
C LYS A 166 -19.43 -8.88 7.22
N LEU A 167 -19.72 -10.04 6.64
CA LEU A 167 -20.15 -10.13 5.25
C LEU A 167 -21.42 -9.32 4.96
N ARG A 168 -22.33 -9.19 5.93
CA ARG A 168 -23.57 -8.40 5.77
C ARG A 168 -23.31 -6.90 5.59
N ASP A 169 -22.15 -6.41 6.03
CA ASP A 169 -21.80 -4.98 6.00
C ASP A 169 -21.00 -4.61 4.74
N ILE A 170 -20.80 -5.57 3.83
CA ILE A 170 -20.01 -5.42 2.60
C ILE A 170 -20.92 -5.59 1.38
N THR A 171 -20.85 -4.64 0.45
CA THR A 171 -21.59 -4.63 -0.79
C THR A 171 -20.70 -5.08 -1.96
N PRO A 172 -21.09 -6.11 -2.74
CA PRO A 172 -20.34 -6.50 -3.91
C PRO A 172 -20.51 -5.48 -5.04
N THR A 173 -19.51 -5.44 -5.92
CA THR A 173 -19.48 -4.55 -7.10
C THR A 173 -19.49 -5.31 -8.42
N GLN A 174 -19.58 -6.65 -8.35
CA GLN A 174 -19.77 -7.53 -9.50
C GLN A 174 -20.89 -8.53 -9.18
N LYS A 175 -21.74 -8.83 -10.17
CA LYS A 175 -22.88 -9.74 -10.01
C LYS A 175 -22.52 -11.20 -10.25
N TYR A 176 -21.65 -11.46 -11.22
CA TYR A 176 -21.34 -12.81 -11.69
C TYR A 176 -19.93 -13.24 -11.27
N LEU A 177 -19.77 -14.51 -10.90
CA LEU A 177 -18.48 -15.15 -10.62
C LEU A 177 -18.35 -16.44 -11.41
N GLU A 178 -17.22 -16.63 -12.09
CA GLU A 178 -16.90 -17.90 -12.74
C GLU A 178 -16.68 -19.01 -11.70
N HIS A 179 -17.23 -20.21 -11.95
CA HIS A 179 -17.05 -21.37 -11.08
C HIS A 179 -15.57 -21.68 -10.77
N GLU A 180 -14.70 -21.58 -11.77
CA GLU A 180 -13.26 -21.85 -11.62
C GLU A 180 -12.58 -20.96 -10.57
N LYS A 181 -13.06 -19.72 -10.37
CA LYS A 181 -12.54 -18.79 -9.36
C LYS A 181 -12.84 -19.24 -7.94
N LEU A 182 -13.84 -20.10 -7.74
CA LEU A 182 -14.21 -20.65 -6.44
C LEU A 182 -13.38 -21.88 -6.05
N GLU A 183 -12.83 -22.60 -7.02
CA GLU A 183 -12.05 -23.83 -6.77
C GLU A 183 -10.61 -23.54 -6.33
N LYS A 184 -10.03 -22.42 -6.77
CA LYS A 184 -8.63 -22.06 -6.55
C LYS A 184 -8.49 -20.84 -5.63
N ILE A 185 -9.24 -20.82 -4.54
CA ILE A 185 -9.22 -19.69 -3.61
C ILE A 185 -7.98 -19.72 -2.73
N ILE A 186 -7.32 -18.57 -2.68
CA ILE A 186 -6.27 -18.26 -1.72
C ILE A 186 -6.84 -17.22 -0.78
N PHE A 187 -6.88 -17.53 0.51
CA PHE A 187 -7.38 -16.61 1.52
C PHE A 187 -6.32 -15.59 1.91
N GLU A 188 -6.25 -14.52 1.12
CA GLU A 188 -5.66 -13.24 1.49
C GLU A 188 -6.81 -12.25 1.79
N PRO A 189 -6.54 -11.15 2.52
CA PRO A 189 -7.56 -10.13 2.79
C PRO A 189 -8.26 -9.63 1.52
N ILE A 190 -9.52 -9.21 1.65
CA ILE A 190 -10.22 -8.51 0.56
C ILE A 190 -9.86 -7.04 0.58
N LEU A 191 -9.89 -6.38 -0.57
CA LEU A 191 -9.77 -4.93 -0.65
C LEU A 191 -11.17 -4.33 -0.77
N CYS A 192 -11.52 -3.44 0.14
CA CYS A 192 -12.77 -2.69 0.09
C CYS A 192 -12.49 -1.18 0.10
N ILE A 193 -13.47 -0.40 -0.34
CA ILE A 193 -13.47 1.06 -0.22
C ILE A 193 -14.70 1.52 0.55
N ARG A 194 -14.50 2.49 1.45
CA ARG A 194 -15.60 3.22 2.09
C ARG A 194 -16.04 4.37 1.22
N CYS A 195 -17.32 4.40 0.87
CA CYS A 195 -17.95 5.48 0.11
C CYS A 195 -19.23 5.89 0.82
N SER A 196 -19.24 7.12 1.34
CA SER A 196 -20.24 7.60 2.30
C SER A 196 -20.45 6.57 3.42
N ASN A 197 -21.68 6.07 3.62
CA ASN A 197 -22.03 5.13 4.70
C ASN A 197 -21.98 3.66 4.29
N ARG A 198 -21.40 3.32 3.13
CA ARG A 198 -21.34 1.94 2.63
C ARG A 198 -19.92 1.52 2.27
N ILE A 199 -19.71 0.20 2.24
CA ILE A 199 -18.41 -0.41 2.00
C ILE A 199 -18.54 -1.35 0.80
N TYR A 200 -17.69 -1.13 -0.20
CA TYR A 200 -17.78 -1.78 -1.51
C TYR A 200 -16.53 -2.61 -1.77
N ILE A 201 -16.70 -3.82 -2.28
CA ILE A 201 -15.57 -4.68 -2.65
C ILE A 201 -14.88 -4.11 -3.89
N LEU A 202 -13.56 -3.95 -3.81
CA LEU A 202 -12.70 -3.65 -4.95
C LEU A 202 -11.98 -4.89 -5.47
N ASP A 203 -11.55 -5.79 -4.57
CA ASP A 203 -10.98 -7.09 -4.91
C ASP A 203 -11.38 -8.14 -3.87
N GLY A 204 -11.55 -9.39 -4.31
CA GLY A 204 -11.80 -10.52 -3.43
C GLY A 204 -13.25 -10.98 -3.31
N HIS A 205 -14.09 -10.70 -4.31
CA HIS A 205 -15.49 -11.15 -4.26
C HIS A 205 -15.63 -12.68 -4.24
N ALA A 206 -14.77 -13.43 -4.95
CA ALA A 206 -14.75 -14.89 -4.87
C ALA A 206 -14.47 -15.40 -3.44
N ARG A 207 -13.60 -14.71 -2.70
CA ARG A 207 -13.29 -15.02 -1.29
C ARG A 207 -14.51 -14.77 -0.40
N CYS A 208 -15.19 -13.65 -0.57
CA CYS A 208 -16.43 -13.35 0.15
C CYS A 208 -17.53 -14.37 -0.17
N PHE A 209 -17.72 -14.67 -1.45
CA PHE A 209 -18.78 -15.54 -1.92
C PHE A 209 -18.57 -16.99 -1.50
N LYS A 210 -17.32 -17.47 -1.44
CA LYS A 210 -17.00 -18.78 -0.90
C LYS A 210 -17.41 -18.93 0.56
N ILE A 211 -17.11 -17.92 1.40
CA ILE A 211 -17.56 -17.92 2.80
C ILE A 211 -19.09 -17.93 2.87
N TYR A 212 -19.77 -17.18 2.01
CA TYR A 212 -21.23 -17.21 1.89
C TYR A 212 -21.76 -18.62 1.56
N LEU A 213 -21.21 -19.27 0.53
CA LEU A 213 -21.62 -20.62 0.11
C LEU A 213 -21.42 -21.65 1.22
N ASP A 214 -20.28 -21.59 1.91
CA ASP A 214 -19.95 -22.52 2.99
C ASP A 214 -20.77 -22.28 4.27
N ASN A 215 -21.53 -21.18 4.35
CA ASN A 215 -22.23 -20.75 5.56
C ASN A 215 -23.63 -20.17 5.26
N ARG A 216 -24.37 -20.72 4.29
CA ARG A 216 -25.62 -20.11 3.78
C ARG A 216 -26.65 -19.73 4.86
N ASP A 217 -26.72 -20.48 5.96
CA ASP A 217 -27.72 -20.23 7.01
C ASP A 217 -27.33 -19.10 7.99
N ASN A 218 -26.04 -18.77 8.10
CA ASN A 218 -25.54 -17.79 9.08
C ASN A 218 -24.44 -16.85 8.54
N TRP A 219 -24.30 -16.74 7.22
CA TRP A 219 -23.25 -15.96 6.55
C TRP A 219 -23.19 -14.50 7.01
N ARG A 220 -24.34 -13.91 7.40
CA ARG A 220 -24.44 -12.52 7.85
C ARG A 220 -23.57 -12.21 9.07
N GLU A 221 -23.28 -13.21 9.90
CA GLU A 221 -22.43 -13.08 11.09
C GLU A 221 -20.99 -13.55 10.86
N LYS A 222 -20.67 -14.00 9.63
CA LYS A 222 -19.30 -14.41 9.28
C LYS A 222 -18.45 -13.19 8.99
N TYR A 223 -17.20 -13.28 9.41
CA TYR A 223 -16.21 -12.21 9.25
C TYR A 223 -15.21 -12.56 8.15
N ILE A 224 -14.67 -11.53 7.52
CA ILE A 224 -13.58 -11.64 6.56
C ILE A 224 -12.52 -10.58 6.84
N ASP A 225 -11.25 -10.98 6.73
CA ASP A 225 -10.12 -10.06 6.82
C ASP A 225 -10.18 -9.08 5.64
N THR A 226 -10.14 -7.79 5.96
CA THR A 226 -10.43 -6.69 5.04
C THR A 226 -9.38 -5.61 5.15
N LEU A 227 -8.88 -5.19 3.99
CA LEU A 227 -8.16 -3.95 3.80
C LEU A 227 -9.18 -2.88 3.39
N LEU A 228 -9.51 -1.98 4.31
CA LEU A 228 -10.48 -0.93 4.08
C LEU A 228 -9.78 0.36 3.67
N LEU A 229 -9.96 0.74 2.41
CA LEU A 229 -9.50 1.99 1.85
C LEU A 229 -10.52 3.09 2.16
N THR A 230 -10.11 4.11 2.91
CA THR A 230 -10.97 5.24 3.30
C THR A 230 -10.39 6.55 2.77
N PRO A 231 -11.13 7.32 1.96
CA PRO A 231 -10.65 8.61 1.51
C PRO A 231 -10.64 9.63 2.64
N LYS A 232 -9.66 10.54 2.65
CA LYS A 232 -9.62 11.64 3.64
C LYS A 232 -10.72 12.69 3.43
N LYS A 233 -11.33 12.73 2.25
CA LYS A 233 -12.49 13.57 1.92
C LYS A 233 -13.61 12.67 1.45
N GLU A 234 -14.86 13.06 1.67
CA GLU A 234 -15.99 12.29 1.14
C GLU A 234 -15.92 12.26 -0.40
N LEU A 235 -16.20 11.08 -0.98
CA LEU A 235 -16.13 10.84 -2.42
C LEU A 235 -17.39 10.13 -2.90
N GLU A 236 -17.93 10.59 -4.03
CA GLU A 236 -18.87 9.81 -4.83
C GLU A 236 -18.09 8.78 -5.66
N CYS A 237 -18.12 7.53 -5.22
CA CYS A 237 -17.37 6.47 -5.86
C CYS A 237 -18.14 5.86 -7.04
N GLY A 238 -17.47 5.73 -8.20
CA GLY A 238 -18.06 5.03 -9.37
C GLY A 238 -18.55 3.61 -9.06
N VAL A 239 -17.89 2.89 -8.14
CA VAL A 239 -18.33 1.55 -7.69
C VAL A 239 -19.69 1.54 -6.98
N ALA A 240 -20.05 2.63 -6.30
CA ALA A 240 -21.36 2.73 -5.67
C ALA A 240 -22.48 2.84 -6.71
N LYS A 241 -22.21 3.55 -7.81
CA LYS A 241 -23.11 3.64 -8.97
C LYS A 241 -23.30 2.28 -9.64
N VAL A 242 -22.20 1.56 -9.90
CA VAL A 242 -22.24 0.21 -10.49
C VAL A 242 -23.03 -0.77 -9.62
N ALA A 243 -22.78 -0.78 -8.31
CA ALA A 243 -23.52 -1.66 -7.40
C ALA A 243 -25.03 -1.36 -7.41
N LYS A 244 -25.41 -0.08 -7.47
CA LYS A 244 -26.82 0.33 -7.57
C LYS A 244 -27.46 -0.11 -8.88
N GLU A 245 -26.78 0.07 -10.01
CA GLU A 245 -27.26 -0.33 -11.34
C GLU A 245 -27.45 -1.85 -11.47
N LEU A 246 -26.62 -2.62 -10.77
CA LEU A 246 -26.71 -4.09 -10.74
C LEU A 246 -27.64 -4.63 -9.64
N GLU A 247 -28.30 -3.75 -8.88
CA GLU A 247 -29.16 -4.08 -7.73
C GLU A 247 -28.43 -4.89 -6.64
N LEU A 248 -27.15 -4.60 -6.45
CA LEU A 248 -26.29 -5.27 -5.46
C LEU A 248 -26.34 -4.51 -4.13
N SER A 249 -26.81 -5.21 -3.10
CA SER A 249 -26.86 -4.72 -1.72
C SER A 249 -25.93 -5.51 -0.81
N ASN A 250 -25.78 -6.82 -1.04
CA ASN A 250 -25.05 -7.72 -0.19
C ASN A 250 -24.53 -8.96 -0.96
N ILE A 251 -23.71 -9.79 -0.30
CA ILE A 251 -23.02 -10.92 -0.94
C ILE A 251 -23.96 -11.96 -1.56
N SER A 252 -25.18 -12.15 -1.03
CA SER A 252 -26.13 -13.13 -1.58
C SER A 252 -26.73 -12.72 -2.92
N ASP A 253 -26.55 -11.46 -3.33
CA ASP A 253 -27.07 -10.94 -4.60
C ASP A 253 -26.18 -11.37 -5.79
N MET A 254 -25.03 -11.99 -5.51
CA MET A 254 -24.13 -12.53 -6.52
C MET A 254 -24.54 -13.93 -6.99
N THR A 255 -24.14 -14.31 -8.20
CA THR A 255 -24.45 -15.60 -8.82
C THR A 255 -23.21 -16.21 -9.48
N VAL A 256 -23.12 -17.54 -9.46
CA VAL A 256 -22.06 -18.29 -10.16
C VAL A 256 -22.50 -18.57 -11.59
N ILE A 257 -21.60 -18.35 -12.55
CA ILE A 257 -21.76 -18.68 -13.97
C ILE A 257 -20.66 -19.63 -14.45
#